data_AF-A0A820DYY5-F1
#
_entry.id   AF-A0A820DYY5-F1
#
_cell.length_a   1.000
_cell.length_b   1.000
_cell.length_c   1.000
_cell.angle_alpha   90.00
_cell.angle_beta   90.00
_cell.angle_gamma   90.00
#
_symmetry.space_group_name_H-M   'P 1'
#
loop_
_entity.id
_entity.type
_entity.pdbx_description
1 polymer ?
#
loop_
_entity_poly.entity_id
_entity_poly.type
_entity_poly.pdbx_seq_one_letter_code
_entity_poly.pdbx_strand_id
1 'polypeptide(L)'
;MPRKIDFCSKWLLKFDNTDRVCSRWLTKGKTSNSFRCIVCNTDDLSCGNGGWYDLKKHFDLPKHIQCMKDVFGSIPLVVSPHPSASLSSNTNDDSVCTTASSTSVNQTRISFVNIYNDQRSLTRVVKVTRAECMWAMATSQLGFSYNSSQFLPEVFRFMFPGSQIATDYSLRSRKMSYVISHGTVYYLTNELIKDVRKAYGFTLFLMR
;
A
#
# COMPACT_ATOMS: atom_id res chain seq x y z
N MET A 1 -5.82 22.11 -10.71
CA MET A 1 -4.49 21.53 -10.40
C MET A 1 -4.67 20.43 -9.36
N PRO A 2 -4.06 19.24 -9.52
CA PRO A 2 -4.19 18.18 -8.52
C PRO A 2 -3.58 18.65 -7.19
N ARG A 3 -4.29 18.36 -6.09
CA ARG A 3 -3.84 18.71 -4.73
C ARG A 3 -2.57 17.92 -4.42
N LYS A 4 -1.47 18.61 -4.08
CA LYS A 4 -0.22 17.96 -3.67
C LYS A 4 -0.42 17.25 -2.33
N ILE A 5 0.28 16.14 -2.13
CA ILE A 5 0.20 15.34 -0.91
C ILE A 5 1.14 15.90 0.15
N ASP A 6 0.58 16.21 1.31
CA ASP A 6 1.35 16.64 2.49
C ASP A 6 2.04 15.45 3.15
N PHE A 7 3.16 15.71 3.81
CA PHE A 7 3.91 14.76 4.61
C PHE A 7 3.03 14.20 5.73
N CYS A 8 2.93 12.88 5.80
CA CYS A 8 2.17 12.20 6.84
C CYS A 8 3.12 11.69 7.93
N SER A 9 2.99 12.20 9.16
CA SER A 9 3.77 11.73 10.32
C SER A 9 3.63 10.23 10.58
N LYS A 10 2.54 9.62 10.14
CA LYS A 10 2.30 8.16 10.23
C LYS A 10 3.30 7.34 9.41
N TRP A 11 3.93 7.94 8.39
CA TRP A 11 4.99 7.27 7.62
C TRP A 11 6.21 6.94 8.45
N LEU A 12 6.43 7.65 9.56
CA LEU A 12 7.51 7.38 10.50
C LEU A 12 7.36 6.02 11.20
N LEU A 13 6.16 5.44 11.24
CA LEU A 13 5.88 4.16 11.89
C LEU A 13 5.95 2.95 10.94
N LYS A 14 6.16 3.19 9.64
CA LYS A 14 6.26 2.12 8.64
C LYS A 14 7.67 1.55 8.60
N PHE A 15 7.80 0.36 8.01
CA PHE A 15 9.08 -0.28 7.75
C PHE A 15 9.59 0.06 6.35
N ASP A 16 10.90 0.22 6.24
CA ASP A 16 11.60 0.29 4.96
C ASP A 16 11.95 -1.12 4.44
N ASN A 17 12.63 -1.19 3.29
CA ASN A 17 13.06 -2.45 2.68
C ASN A 17 14.19 -3.17 3.46
N THR A 18 14.69 -2.56 4.54
CA THR A 18 15.68 -3.16 5.45
C THR A 18 15.05 -3.63 6.76
N ASP A 19 13.71 -3.73 6.80
CA ASP A 19 12.91 -4.07 7.99
C ASP A 19 13.16 -3.14 9.18
N ARG A 20 13.56 -1.89 8.91
CA ARG A 20 13.75 -0.87 9.94
C ARG A 20 12.64 0.16 9.88
N VAL A 21 12.26 0.66 11.05
CA VAL A 21 11.23 1.70 11.17
C VAL A 21 11.74 3.00 10.54
N CYS A 22 10.96 3.59 9.64
CA CYS A 22 11.35 4.78 8.88
C CYS A 22 11.69 5.97 9.77
N SER A 23 11.14 6.08 10.99
CA SER A 23 11.50 7.11 11.96
C SER A 23 13.01 7.20 12.24
N ARG A 24 13.77 6.13 12.01
CA ARG A 24 15.23 6.10 12.19
C ARG A 24 16.00 6.91 11.17
N TRP A 25 15.42 7.22 10.01
CA TRP A 25 16.11 7.92 8.93
C TRP A 25 15.28 9.00 8.26
N LEU A 26 13.95 8.96 8.41
CA LEU A 26 12.99 9.86 7.79
C LEU A 26 12.59 10.97 8.77
N THR A 27 12.65 12.22 8.32
CA THR A 27 12.16 13.38 9.05
C THR A 27 11.34 14.29 8.14
N LYS A 28 10.46 15.12 8.72
CA LYS A 28 9.69 16.10 7.95
C LYS A 28 10.65 17.17 7.38
N GLY A 29 10.47 17.54 6.12
CA GLY A 29 11.25 18.57 5.45
C GLY A 29 10.77 19.99 5.79
N LYS A 30 11.35 20.99 5.12
CA LYS A 30 11.02 22.41 5.34
C LYS A 30 9.60 22.76 4.93
N THR A 31 9.10 22.13 3.86
CA THR A 31 7.75 22.37 3.34
C THR A 31 6.80 21.29 3.82
N SER A 32 5.48 21.56 3.77
CA SER A 32 4.48 20.55 4.10
C SER A 32 4.59 19.29 3.24
N ASN A 33 5.17 19.39 2.03
CA ASN A 33 5.18 18.33 1.01
C ASN A 33 6.60 17.84 0.74
N SER A 34 7.53 18.10 1.65
CA SER A 34 8.89 17.60 1.59
C SER A 34 9.27 16.78 2.81
N PHE A 35 10.23 15.90 2.62
CA PHE A 35 10.84 15.07 3.65
C PHE A 35 12.37 15.13 3.53
N ARG A 36 13.04 14.76 4.61
CA ARG A 36 14.50 14.71 4.73
C ARG A 36 14.92 13.31 5.11
N CYS A 37 15.98 12.83 4.48
CA CYS A 37 16.66 11.60 4.87
C CYS A 37 17.96 11.95 5.60
N ILE A 38 18.02 11.66 6.91
CA ILE A 38 19.22 11.95 7.72
C ILE A 38 20.40 11.04 7.38
N VAL A 39 20.14 9.85 6.84
CA VAL A 39 21.16 8.85 6.52
C VAL A 39 21.81 9.14 5.17
N CYS A 40 21.03 9.60 4.19
CA CYS A 40 21.55 10.03 2.88
C CYS A 40 22.03 11.49 2.89
N ASN A 41 21.89 12.20 4.02
CA ASN A 41 22.08 13.64 4.15
C ASN A 41 21.44 14.44 2.99
N THR A 42 20.23 14.00 2.59
CA THR A 42 19.51 14.60 1.46
C THR A 42 18.30 15.34 2.00
N ASP A 43 18.31 16.66 1.80
CA ASP A 43 17.25 17.57 2.22
C ASP A 43 16.24 17.79 1.09
N ASP A 44 15.02 18.22 1.46
CA ASP A 44 13.99 18.72 0.56
C ASP A 44 13.51 17.76 -0.55
N LEU A 45 13.52 16.44 -0.28
CA LEU A 45 12.88 15.44 -1.15
C LEU A 45 11.36 15.66 -1.18
N SER A 46 10.76 15.66 -2.36
CA SER A 46 9.31 15.90 -2.48
C SER A 46 8.50 14.61 -2.35
N CYS A 47 7.45 14.65 -1.54
CA CYS A 47 6.38 13.63 -1.51
C CYS A 47 5.07 14.14 -2.14
N GLY A 48 5.10 15.31 -2.79
CA GLY A 48 3.89 16.01 -3.23
C GLY A 48 3.15 15.31 -4.37
N ASN A 49 3.83 14.46 -5.15
CA ASN A 49 3.26 13.83 -6.34
C ASN A 49 2.77 12.39 -6.08
N GLY A 50 3.47 11.63 -5.25
CA GLY A 50 3.20 10.21 -4.99
C GLY A 50 3.11 9.84 -3.50
N GLY A 51 3.30 10.79 -2.58
CA GLY A 51 3.24 10.53 -1.14
C GLY A 51 4.24 9.46 -0.72
N TRP A 52 3.75 8.40 -0.07
CA TRP A 52 4.56 7.25 0.34
C TRP A 52 5.35 6.59 -0.80
N TYR A 53 4.84 6.63 -2.03
CA TYR A 53 5.55 6.06 -3.17
C TYR A 53 6.86 6.80 -3.48
N ASP A 54 6.90 8.11 -3.26
CA ASP A 54 8.12 8.91 -3.45
C ASP A 54 9.16 8.59 -2.36
N LEU A 55 8.71 8.27 -1.14
CA LEU A 55 9.57 7.78 -0.07
C LEU A 55 10.12 6.38 -0.41
N LYS A 56 9.26 5.49 -0.91
CA LYS A 56 9.65 4.14 -1.33
C LYS A 56 10.73 4.18 -2.40
N LYS A 57 10.53 5.00 -3.43
CA LYS A 57 11.55 5.25 -4.46
C LYS A 57 12.88 5.72 -3.87
N HIS A 58 12.85 6.53 -2.81
CA HIS A 58 14.07 7.00 -2.17
C HIS A 58 14.78 5.87 -1.42
N PHE A 59 14.10 5.14 -0.55
CA PHE A 59 14.77 4.13 0.29
C PHE A 59 15.11 2.83 -0.46
N ASP A 60 14.45 2.55 -1.58
CA ASP A 60 14.81 1.44 -2.47
C ASP A 60 16.10 1.74 -3.28
N LEU A 61 16.62 2.98 -3.27
CA LEU A 61 17.86 3.29 -3.96
C LEU A 61 19.06 2.62 -3.26
N PRO A 62 20.03 2.07 -4.02
CA PRO A 62 21.20 1.39 -3.45
C PRO A 62 22.05 2.34 -2.60
N LYS A 63 22.07 3.63 -2.93
CA LYS A 63 22.73 4.66 -2.09
C LYS A 63 22.14 4.71 -0.68
N HIS A 64 20.82 4.67 -0.55
CA HIS A 64 20.16 4.68 0.75
C HIS A 64 20.47 3.41 1.54
N ILE A 65 20.34 2.25 0.90
CA ILE A 65 20.64 0.95 1.52
C ILE A 65 22.09 0.89 2.02
N GLN A 66 23.03 1.42 1.24
CA GLN A 66 24.44 1.47 1.63
C GLN A 66 24.66 2.42 2.82
N CYS A 67 24.15 3.65 2.76
CA CYS A 67 24.26 4.58 3.87
C CYS A 67 23.61 4.03 5.15
N MET A 68 22.51 3.28 5.04
CA MET A 68 21.89 2.59 6.19
C MET A 68 22.80 1.53 6.80
N LYS A 69 23.54 0.78 5.98
CA LYS A 69 24.56 -0.17 6.47
C LYS A 69 25.74 0.54 7.11
N ASP A 70 26.17 1.67 6.57
CA ASP A 70 27.34 2.40 7.11
C ASP A 70 27.02 3.13 8.43
N VAL A 71 25.80 3.67 8.55
CA VAL A 71 25.36 4.44 9.74
C VAL A 71 24.82 3.54 10.85
N PHE A 72 24.20 2.41 10.51
CA PHE A 72 23.57 1.51 11.49
C PHE A 72 24.15 0.09 11.52
N GLY A 73 25.11 -0.23 10.67
CA GLY A 73 25.83 -1.50 10.67
C GLY A 73 27.10 -1.43 11.48
N SER A 74 26.97 -1.38 12.81
CA SER A 74 28.07 -1.75 13.70
C SER A 74 27.58 -2.03 15.12
N ILE A 75 27.06 -3.24 15.34
CA ILE A 75 27.45 -4.08 16.47
C ILE A 75 27.54 -5.51 15.92
N PRO A 76 28.74 -6.05 15.63
CA PRO A 76 28.87 -7.46 15.34
C PRO A 76 28.79 -8.24 16.66
N LEU A 77 27.74 -9.05 16.84
CA LEU A 77 27.84 -10.21 17.73
C LEU A 77 28.79 -11.18 17.03
N VAL A 78 29.97 -11.37 17.61
CA VAL A 78 30.97 -12.33 17.13
C VAL A 78 30.36 -13.72 17.22
N VAL A 79 30.03 -14.31 16.06
CA VAL A 79 29.88 -15.75 15.91
C VAL A 79 30.96 -16.20 14.94
N SER A 80 31.90 -16.99 15.47
CA SER A 80 33.03 -17.54 14.75
C SER A 80 32.57 -18.41 13.57
N PRO A 81 33.15 -18.27 12.36
CA PRO A 81 32.82 -19.14 11.23
C PRO A 81 33.70 -20.41 11.25
N HIS A 82 33.06 -21.57 11.15
CA HIS A 82 33.70 -22.83 10.76
C HIS A 82 33.48 -23.06 9.24
N PRO A 83 34.50 -23.45 8.45
CA PRO A 83 34.40 -23.49 7.00
C PRO A 83 33.87 -24.82 6.42
N SER A 84 33.27 -24.67 5.22
CA SER A 84 33.08 -25.66 4.11
C SER A 84 31.90 -26.64 4.25
N ALA A 85 31.11 -26.98 3.23
CA ALA A 85 31.41 -27.03 1.80
C ALA A 85 30.18 -26.75 0.89
N SER A 86 30.50 -26.24 -0.30
CA SER A 86 29.67 -26.04 -1.49
C SER A 86 29.19 -27.36 -2.12
N LEU A 87 27.99 -27.36 -2.71
CA LEU A 87 27.75 -28.05 -3.98
C LEU A 87 26.67 -27.31 -4.79
N SER A 88 27.00 -27.05 -6.05
CA SER A 88 26.21 -26.42 -7.09
C SER A 88 25.40 -27.45 -7.88
N SER A 89 24.23 -27.07 -8.37
CA SER A 89 23.65 -27.66 -9.57
C SER A 89 22.60 -26.73 -10.20
N ASN A 90 22.96 -26.17 -11.36
CA ASN A 90 22.04 -25.64 -12.36
C ASN A 90 21.18 -26.76 -12.94
N THR A 91 19.91 -26.48 -13.24
CA THR A 91 19.27 -26.90 -14.50
C THR A 91 18.12 -25.95 -14.82
N ASN A 92 18.14 -25.43 -16.04
CA ASN A 92 16.99 -24.82 -16.71
C ASN A 92 15.94 -25.92 -16.95
N ASP A 93 14.65 -25.59 -16.88
CA ASP A 93 13.68 -26.20 -17.79
C ASP A 93 12.39 -25.38 -17.91
N ASP A 94 11.88 -25.47 -19.12
CA ASP A 94 10.91 -24.65 -19.81
C ASP A 94 9.44 -25.04 -19.55
N SER A 95 8.58 -24.01 -19.61
CA SER A 95 7.31 -23.99 -20.35
C SER A 95 6.02 -24.70 -19.85
N VAL A 96 4.93 -24.04 -20.26
CA VAL A 96 3.58 -24.50 -20.58
C VAL A 96 2.46 -24.32 -19.55
N CYS A 97 1.55 -23.47 -20.00
CA CYS A 97 0.17 -23.23 -19.62
C CYS A 97 -0.75 -24.41 -19.91
N THR A 98 -1.67 -24.77 -19.01
CA THR A 98 -2.86 -25.54 -19.38
C THR A 98 -4.03 -25.28 -18.41
N THR A 99 -5.05 -24.64 -18.99
CA THR A 99 -6.50 -24.87 -18.89
C THR A 99 -7.23 -24.82 -17.54
N ALA A 100 -8.22 -23.92 -17.54
CA ALA A 100 -9.24 -23.71 -16.53
C ALA A 100 -10.04 -24.97 -16.19
N SER A 101 -10.19 -25.23 -14.90
CA SER A 101 -11.20 -26.13 -14.36
C SER A 101 -12.23 -25.32 -13.59
N SER A 102 -13.45 -25.31 -14.13
CA SER A 102 -14.66 -24.73 -13.56
C SER A 102 -14.99 -25.38 -12.23
N THR A 103 -14.54 -24.76 -11.14
CA THR A 103 -15.03 -25.06 -9.79
C THR A 103 -16.18 -24.10 -9.52
N SER A 104 -17.38 -24.62 -9.21
CA SER A 104 -18.53 -23.81 -8.84
C SER A 104 -18.23 -23.05 -7.54
N VAL A 105 -17.79 -21.80 -7.68
CA VAL A 105 -17.53 -20.93 -6.55
C VAL A 105 -18.88 -20.55 -5.96
N ASN A 106 -19.13 -20.97 -4.71
CA ASN A 106 -20.19 -20.41 -3.89
C ASN A 106 -20.08 -18.89 -3.97
N GLN A 107 -20.98 -18.26 -4.71
CA GLN A 107 -20.89 -16.84 -5.00
C GLN A 107 -21.09 -16.07 -3.70
N THR A 108 -19.99 -15.64 -3.09
CA THR A 108 -19.95 -14.68 -1.99
C THR A 108 -20.61 -13.41 -2.49
N ARG A 109 -21.93 -13.31 -2.30
CA ARG A 109 -22.66 -12.08 -2.58
C ARG A 109 -22.06 -11.00 -1.69
N ILE A 110 -21.51 -9.97 -2.31
CA ILE A 110 -21.08 -8.80 -1.57
C ILE A 110 -22.35 -8.05 -1.13
N SER A 111 -22.74 -8.22 0.13
CA SER A 111 -23.83 -7.47 0.73
C SER A 111 -23.29 -6.13 1.23
N PHE A 112 -23.45 -5.08 0.43
CA PHE A 112 -23.11 -3.73 0.85
C PHE A 112 -24.25 -3.15 1.69
N VAL A 113 -24.10 -3.11 3.01
CA VAL A 113 -25.06 -2.42 3.88
C VAL A 113 -24.85 -0.92 3.75
N ASN A 114 -25.85 -0.19 3.23
CA ASN A 114 -25.81 1.27 3.19
C ASN A 114 -26.13 1.83 4.57
N ILE A 115 -25.12 1.92 5.44
CA ILE A 115 -25.28 2.37 6.84
C ILE A 115 -25.72 3.85 6.94
N TYR A 116 -25.52 4.64 5.87
CA TYR A 116 -25.95 6.04 5.81
C TYR A 116 -27.27 6.17 5.03
N ASN A 117 -28.36 6.40 5.77
CA ASN A 117 -29.69 6.63 5.21
C ASN A 117 -29.81 7.95 4.43
N ASP A 118 -28.94 8.93 4.71
CA ASP A 118 -28.99 10.22 4.02
C ASP A 118 -27.80 10.42 3.05
N GLN A 119 -27.98 9.91 1.83
CA GLN A 119 -27.06 10.18 0.71
C GLN A 119 -27.10 11.66 0.26
N ARG A 120 -28.09 12.45 0.66
CA ARG A 120 -28.27 13.82 0.16
C ARG A 120 -27.34 14.82 0.85
N SER A 121 -26.96 14.59 2.11
CA SER A 121 -26.03 15.46 2.85
C SER A 121 -24.54 15.26 2.54
N LEU A 122 -24.15 14.18 1.85
CA LEU A 122 -22.75 13.92 1.54
C LEU A 122 -22.24 14.84 0.41
N THR A 123 -21.09 15.47 0.64
CA THR A 123 -20.39 16.24 -0.39
C THR A 123 -19.97 15.35 -1.57
N ARG A 124 -19.85 15.96 -2.75
CA ARG A 124 -19.44 15.28 -3.99
C ARG A 124 -18.15 14.47 -3.83
N VAL A 125 -17.14 15.07 -3.17
CA VAL A 125 -15.84 14.43 -2.91
C VAL A 125 -16.00 13.16 -2.08
N VAL A 126 -16.86 13.19 -1.06
CA VAL A 126 -17.12 12.02 -0.21
C VAL A 126 -17.84 10.92 -0.99
N LYS A 127 -18.79 11.27 -1.87
CA LYS A 127 -19.48 10.30 -2.75
C LYS A 127 -18.52 9.58 -3.69
N VAL A 128 -17.62 10.32 -4.35
CA VAL A 128 -16.58 9.74 -5.22
C VAL A 128 -15.65 8.85 -4.39
N THR A 129 -15.13 9.36 -3.28
CA THR A 129 -14.22 8.61 -2.40
C THR A 129 -14.86 7.31 -1.91
N ARG A 130 -16.15 7.34 -1.56
CA ARG A 130 -16.90 6.16 -1.16
C ARG A 130 -17.00 5.13 -2.28
N ALA A 131 -17.32 5.55 -3.51
CA ALA A 131 -17.37 4.65 -4.66
C ALA A 131 -15.99 4.01 -4.94
N GLU A 132 -14.92 4.79 -4.79
CA GLU A 132 -13.55 4.30 -4.94
C GLU A 132 -13.18 3.27 -3.86
N CYS A 133 -13.46 3.56 -2.58
CA CYS A 133 -13.24 2.62 -1.48
C CYS A 133 -14.06 1.34 -1.64
N MET A 134 -15.31 1.45 -2.09
CA MET A 134 -16.18 0.31 -2.35
C MET A 134 -15.59 -0.62 -3.42
N TRP A 135 -15.15 -0.06 -4.55
CA TRP A 135 -14.52 -0.85 -5.60
C TRP A 135 -13.20 -1.48 -5.13
N ALA A 136 -12.42 -0.78 -4.29
CA ALA A 136 -11.20 -1.31 -3.70
C ALA A 136 -11.45 -2.51 -2.76
N MET A 137 -12.49 -2.46 -1.94
CA MET A 137 -12.89 -3.59 -1.10
C MET A 137 -13.39 -4.76 -1.93
N ALA A 138 -14.23 -4.51 -2.94
CA ALA A 138 -14.71 -5.56 -3.85
C ALA A 138 -13.54 -6.24 -4.60
N THR A 139 -12.57 -5.46 -5.06
CA THR A 139 -11.34 -5.96 -5.70
C THR A 139 -10.58 -6.91 -4.78
N SER A 140 -10.43 -6.53 -3.51
CA SER A 140 -9.74 -7.35 -2.50
C SER A 140 -10.51 -8.62 -2.17
N GLN A 141 -11.83 -8.52 -2.01
CA GLN A 141 -12.70 -9.64 -1.65
C GLN A 141 -12.82 -10.68 -2.78
N LEU A 142 -12.86 -10.22 -4.04
CA LEU A 142 -13.01 -11.09 -5.22
C LEU A 142 -11.67 -11.49 -5.84
N GLY A 143 -10.54 -11.04 -5.29
CA GLY A 143 -9.21 -11.33 -5.83
C GLY A 143 -8.96 -10.75 -7.23
N PHE A 144 -9.59 -9.61 -7.56
CA PHE A 144 -9.38 -8.98 -8.86
C PHE A 144 -8.00 -8.34 -8.98
N SER A 145 -7.42 -8.41 -10.19
CA SER A 145 -6.19 -7.68 -10.51
C SER A 145 -6.41 -6.18 -10.38
N TYR A 146 -5.39 -5.44 -9.92
CA TYR A 146 -5.42 -3.98 -9.91
C TYR A 146 -5.60 -3.40 -11.33
N ASN A 147 -5.18 -4.13 -12.36
CA ASN A 147 -5.34 -3.72 -13.76
C ASN A 147 -6.81 -3.74 -14.20
N SER A 148 -7.69 -4.49 -13.51
CA SER A 148 -9.15 -4.46 -13.76
C SER A 148 -9.77 -3.07 -13.54
N SER A 149 -9.05 -2.15 -12.89
CA SER A 149 -9.50 -0.77 -12.68
C SER A 149 -8.93 0.24 -13.68
N GLN A 150 -8.13 -0.19 -14.66
CA GLN A 150 -7.39 0.75 -15.52
C GLN A 150 -8.31 1.65 -16.37
N PHE A 151 -9.40 1.09 -16.90
CA PHE A 151 -10.35 1.77 -17.78
C PHE A 151 -11.70 2.07 -17.10
N LEU A 152 -11.81 1.82 -15.79
CA LEU A 152 -13.04 2.05 -15.04
C LEU A 152 -13.55 3.51 -15.11
N PRO A 153 -12.67 4.54 -14.97
CA PRO A 153 -13.08 5.94 -15.11
C PRO A 153 -13.74 6.23 -16.46
N GLU A 154 -13.18 5.71 -17.54
CA GLU A 154 -13.70 5.87 -18.90
C GLU A 154 -15.05 5.17 -19.05
N VAL A 155 -15.13 3.91 -18.62
CA VAL A 155 -16.38 3.13 -18.63
C VAL A 155 -17.49 3.84 -17.86
N PHE A 156 -17.20 4.37 -16.67
CA PHE A 156 -18.22 5.08 -15.89
C PHE A 156 -18.69 6.38 -16.55
N ARG A 157 -17.80 7.11 -17.23
CA ARG A 157 -18.19 8.30 -17.99
C ARG A 157 -19.10 7.96 -19.17
N PHE A 158 -18.85 6.84 -19.85
CA PHE A 158 -19.72 6.35 -20.93
C PHE A 158 -21.05 5.79 -20.42
N MET A 159 -21.05 5.07 -19.30
CA MET A 159 -22.26 4.53 -18.69
C MET A 159 -23.16 5.63 -18.09
N PHE A 160 -22.55 6.69 -17.56
CA PHE A 160 -23.26 7.74 -16.81
C PHE A 160 -22.83 9.15 -17.26
N PRO A 161 -23.17 9.58 -18.49
CA PRO A 161 -22.67 10.81 -19.09
C PRO A 161 -23.07 12.11 -18.36
N GLY A 162 -24.15 12.11 -17.58
CA GLY A 162 -24.58 13.26 -16.76
C GLY A 162 -24.11 13.21 -15.30
N SER A 163 -23.44 12.14 -14.88
CA SER A 163 -23.07 11.94 -13.48
C SER A 163 -21.77 12.65 -13.16
N GLN A 164 -21.87 13.70 -12.35
CA GLN A 164 -20.71 14.40 -11.79
C GLN A 164 -19.78 13.47 -10.97
N ILE A 165 -20.33 12.40 -10.38
CA ILE A 165 -19.55 11.39 -9.66
C ILE A 165 -18.73 10.55 -10.64
N ALA A 166 -19.33 10.14 -11.76
CA ALA A 166 -18.64 9.36 -12.79
C ALA A 166 -17.53 10.17 -13.48
N THR A 167 -17.77 11.47 -13.70
CA THR A 167 -16.75 12.38 -14.24
C THR A 167 -15.52 12.48 -13.34
N ASP A 168 -15.71 12.57 -12.03
CA ASP A 168 -14.63 12.73 -11.04
C ASP A 168 -13.98 11.43 -10.60
N TYR A 169 -14.63 10.29 -10.86
CA TYR A 169 -14.09 8.99 -10.55
C TYR A 169 -12.73 8.82 -11.22
N SER A 170 -11.69 8.52 -10.45
CA SER A 170 -10.30 8.53 -10.92
C SER A 170 -9.49 7.32 -10.44
N LEU A 171 -10.15 6.29 -9.92
CA LEU A 171 -9.50 5.09 -9.44
C LEU A 171 -8.98 4.25 -10.61
N ARG A 172 -7.65 4.22 -10.74
CA ARG A 172 -6.88 3.36 -11.65
C ARG A 172 -5.98 2.43 -10.85
N SER A 173 -5.26 1.51 -11.51
CA SER A 173 -4.42 0.48 -10.86
C SER A 173 -3.48 1.02 -9.77
N ARG A 174 -2.74 2.11 -10.01
CA ARG A 174 -1.83 2.71 -9.00
C ARG A 174 -2.58 3.27 -7.80
N LYS A 175 -3.66 4.01 -8.04
CA LYS A 175 -4.49 4.59 -6.98
C LYS A 175 -5.22 3.47 -6.22
N MET A 176 -5.66 2.42 -6.90
CA MET A 176 -6.25 1.22 -6.33
C MET A 176 -5.30 0.53 -5.34
N SER A 177 -4.08 0.22 -5.80
CA SER A 177 -3.04 -0.37 -4.94
C SER A 177 -2.77 0.51 -3.71
N TYR A 178 -2.68 1.82 -3.90
CA TYR A 178 -2.51 2.76 -2.77
C TYR A 178 -3.70 2.73 -1.81
N VAL A 179 -4.94 2.79 -2.31
CA VAL A 179 -6.16 2.76 -1.48
C VAL A 179 -6.24 1.47 -0.69
N ILE A 180 -5.97 0.32 -1.30
CA ILE A 180 -5.97 -0.97 -0.60
C ILE A 180 -4.86 -0.99 0.46
N SER A 181 -3.60 -0.81 0.07
CA SER A 181 -2.45 -1.01 0.97
C SER A 181 -2.26 0.09 2.02
N HIS A 182 -2.70 1.32 1.75
CA HIS A 182 -2.45 2.48 2.64
C HIS A 182 -3.71 3.19 3.11
N GLY A 183 -4.86 2.97 2.47
CA GLY A 183 -6.15 3.42 2.98
C GLY A 183 -6.81 2.33 3.82
N THR A 184 -7.34 1.31 3.17
CA THR A 184 -8.19 0.28 3.77
C THR A 184 -7.42 -0.60 4.76
N VAL A 185 -6.28 -1.18 4.34
CA VAL A 185 -5.47 -2.06 5.21
C VAL A 185 -5.06 -1.32 6.48
N TYR A 186 -4.60 -0.07 6.36
CA TYR A 186 -4.22 0.73 7.52
C TYR A 186 -5.38 0.95 8.50
N TYR A 187 -6.58 1.24 8.00
CA TYR A 187 -7.77 1.38 8.85
C TYR A 187 -8.10 0.07 9.56
N LEU A 188 -8.14 -1.04 8.82
CA LEU A 188 -8.44 -2.37 9.38
C LEU A 188 -7.41 -2.80 10.42
N THR A 189 -6.12 -2.55 10.20
CA THR A 189 -5.06 -2.83 11.19
C THR A 189 -5.28 -2.04 12.48
N ASN A 190 -5.71 -0.77 12.40
CA ASN A 190 -5.98 0.01 13.60
C ASN A 190 -7.21 -0.46 14.36
N GLU A 191 -8.29 -0.82 13.67
CA GLU A 191 -9.47 -1.42 14.32
C GLU A 191 -9.10 -2.76 14.96
N LEU A 192 -8.34 -3.61 14.27
CA LEU A 192 -7.82 -4.85 14.84
C LEU A 192 -6.99 -4.60 16.11
N ILE A 193 -6.09 -3.61 16.10
CA ILE A 193 -5.31 -3.25 17.29
C ILE A 193 -6.20 -2.78 18.44
N LYS A 194 -7.25 -1.99 18.16
CA LYS A 194 -8.20 -1.54 19.18
C LYS A 194 -8.94 -2.72 19.80
N ASP A 195 -9.38 -3.66 18.99
CA ASP A 195 -10.09 -4.85 19.46
C ASP A 195 -9.17 -5.77 20.27
N VAL A 196 -7.94 -5.98 19.79
CA VAL A 196 -6.90 -6.72 20.51
C VAL A 196 -6.61 -6.10 21.88
N ARG A 197 -6.55 -4.77 21.99
CA ARG A 197 -6.33 -4.07 23.27
C ARG A 197 -7.49 -4.20 24.25
N LYS A 198 -8.72 -4.42 23.76
CA LYS A 198 -9.90 -4.63 24.60
C LYS A 198 -10.06 -6.09 25.01
N ALA A 199 -9.45 -7.01 24.28
CA ALA A 199 -9.55 -8.44 24.56
C ALA A 199 -8.71 -8.83 25.79
N TYR A 200 -9.24 -9.74 26.61
CA TYR A 200 -8.54 -10.31 27.76
C TYR A 200 -7.40 -11.26 27.37
N GLY A 201 -7.39 -11.73 26.12
CA GLY A 201 -6.35 -12.56 25.53
C GLY A 201 -6.60 -12.71 24.03
N PHE A 202 -5.54 -12.89 23.25
CA PHE A 202 -5.62 -13.09 21.80
C PHE A 202 -4.55 -14.09 21.36
N THR A 203 -4.84 -14.85 20.30
CA THR A 203 -3.88 -15.75 19.64
C THR A 203 -3.67 -15.24 18.23
N LEU A 204 -2.42 -14.95 17.85
CA LEU A 204 -2.07 -14.56 16.49
C LEU A 204 -1.80 -15.80 15.66
N PHE A 205 -2.62 -16.03 14.64
CA PHE A 205 -2.33 -17.02 13.61
C PHE A 205 -1.55 -16.35 12.48
N LEU A 206 -0.26 -16.68 12.37
CA LEU A 206 0.55 -16.36 11.20
C LEU A 206 0.19 -17.34 10.09
N MET A 207 -0.61 -16.90 9.12
CA MET A 207 -0.72 -17.62 7.85
C MET A 207 0.58 -17.41 7.08
N ARG A 208 1.25 -18.52 6.77
CA ARG A 208 2.44 -18.58 5.91
C ARG A 208 2.05 -18.52 4.45
#